data_AF-M2NUB8-F1
#
_entry.id   AF-M2NUB8-F1
#
_cell.length_a   1.000
_cell.length_b   1.000
_cell.length_c   1.000
_cell.angle_alpha   90.00
_cell.angle_beta   90.00
_cell.angle_gamma   90.00
#
_symmetry.space_group_name_H-M   'P 1'
#
loop_
_entity.id
_entity.type
_entity.pdbx_description
1 polymer ?
#
loop_
_entity_poly.entity_id
_entity_poly.type
_entity_poly.pdbx_seq_one_letter_code
_entity_poly.pdbx_strand_id
1 'polypeptide(L)' 'MLISPGALGPMVPVAPGDVFHGEISGLGSVRVGFATEGELG' A
#
# COMPACT_ATOMS: atom_id res chain seq x y z
N MET A 1 8.48 -2.77 -19.04
CA MET A 1 7.41 -1.76 -19.05
C MET A 1 6.47 -2.08 -17.91
N LEU A 2 6.39 -1.21 -16.89
CA LEU A 2 5.40 -1.34 -15.79
C LEU A 2 4.24 -0.41 -16.13
N ILE A 3 3.03 -0.96 -16.24
CA ILE A 3 1.81 -0.20 -16.49
C ILE A 3 0.96 -0.28 -15.21
N SER A 4 0.50 0.85 -14.68
CA SER A 4 -0.50 0.91 -13.61
C SER A 4 -1.84 1.25 -14.26
N PRO A 5 -2.79 0.31 -14.40
CA PRO A 5 -4.01 0.49 -15.19
C PRO A 5 -5.01 1.53 -14.63
N GLY A 6 -4.73 2.15 -13.49
CA GLY A 6 -5.53 3.24 -12.95
C GLY A 6 -6.10 2.95 -11.56
N ALA A 7 -6.09 4.02 -10.75
CA ALA A 7 -6.62 4.30 -9.42
C ALA A 7 -7.05 3.14 -8.49
N LEU A 8 -6.35 3.08 -7.36
CA LEU A 8 -6.55 2.24 -6.19
C LEU A 8 -7.85 2.57 -5.45
N GLY A 9 -9.01 2.16 -5.97
CA GLY A 9 -10.28 2.17 -5.22
C GLY A 9 -10.59 3.48 -4.46
N PRO A 10 -11.38 3.44 -3.37
CA PRO A 10 -11.54 4.59 -2.50
C PRO A 10 -10.24 4.85 -1.71
N MET A 11 -9.75 6.10 -1.75
CA MET A 11 -8.60 6.52 -0.94
C MET A 11 -9.04 6.72 0.51
N VAL A 12 -8.36 6.05 1.44
CA VAL A 12 -8.65 6.10 2.88
C VAL A 12 -7.48 6.78 3.60
N PRO A 13 -7.73 7.64 4.61
CA PRO A 13 -6.66 8.23 5.41
C PRO A 13 -5.85 7.14 6.14
N VAL A 14 -4.55 7.40 6.30
CA VAL A 14 -3.60 6.49 6.94
C VAL A 14 -2.93 7.18 8.13
N ALA A 15 -2.73 6.43 9.21
CA ALA A 15 -1.96 6.81 10.38
C ALA A 15 -0.60 6.09 10.42
N PRO A 16 0.42 6.67 11.07
CA PRO A 16 1.66 5.96 11.31
C PRO A 16 1.46 4.67 12.13
N GLY A 17 2.12 3.61 11.72
CA GLY A 17 1.95 2.25 12.25
C GLY A 17 0.90 1.42 11.51
N ASP A 18 0.12 2.01 10.60
CA ASP A 18 -0.88 1.28 9.84
C ASP A 18 -0.23 0.31 8.85
N VAL A 19 -0.85 -0.86 8.70
CA VAL A 19 -0.48 -1.86 7.72
C VAL A 19 -1.67 -2.20 6.85
N PHE A 20 -1.52 -2.03 5.55
CA PHE A 20 -2.52 -2.37 4.54
C PHE A 20 -2.16 -3.67 3.85
N HIS A 21 -3.18 -4.48 3.57
CA HIS A 21 -3.08 -5.73 2.84
C HIS A 21 -3.95 -5.65 1.59
N GLY A 22 -3.36 -5.86 0.42
CA GLY A 22 -4.06 -5.97 -0.85
C GLY A 22 -3.85 -7.34 -1.46
N GLU A 23 -4.93 -7.95 -1.95
CA GLU A 23 -4.88 -9.20 -2.71
C GLU A 23 -5.05 -8.90 -4.19
N ILE A 24 -4.14 -9.39 -5.02
CA ILE A 24 -4.17 -9.24 -6.47
C ILE A 24 -4.41 -10.61 -7.07
N SER A 25 -5.65 -10.86 -7.52
CA SER A 25 -6.05 -12.12 -8.12
C SER A 25 -5.08 -12.56 -9.24
N GLY A 26 -4.53 -13.76 -9.11
CA GLY A 26 -3.58 -14.32 -10.07
C GLY A 26 -2.14 -13.82 -9.96
N LEU A 27 -1.84 -12.88 -9.04
CA LEU A 27 -0.49 -12.38 -8.78
C LEU A 27 -0.03 -12.64 -7.33
N GLY A 28 -0.96 -12.54 -6.38
CA GLY A 28 -0.72 -12.77 -4.95
C GLY A 28 -0.97 -11.53 -4.10
N SER A 29 -0.40 -11.52 -2.89
CA SER A 29 -0.66 -10.50 -1.87
C SER A 29 0.43 -9.43 -1.80
N VAL A 30 0.05 -8.17 -1.55
CA VAL A 30 0.95 -7.06 -1.21
C VAL A 30 0.63 -6.52 0.18
N ARG A 31 1.67 -6.24 0.97
CA ARG A 31 1.52 -5.56 2.27
C ARG A 31 2.34 -4.27 2.28
N VAL A 32 1.75 -3.21 2.83
CA VAL A 32 2.38 -1.89 2.92
C VAL A 32 2.21 -1.39 4.35
N GLY A 33 3.33 -1.06 5.01
CA GLY A 33 3.34 -0.40 6.30
C GLY A 33 3.67 1.09 6.15
N PHE A 34 2.99 1.93 6.91
CA PHE A 34 3.24 3.37 6.93
C PHE A 34 3.99 3.73 8.20
N ALA A 35 5.27 4.06 8.08
CA ALA A 35 6.12 4.45 9.20
C ALA A 35 5.87 5.92 9.60
N THR A 36 6.27 6.29 10.81
CA THR A 36 6.40 7.69 11.21
C THR A 36 7.55 8.35 10.43
N GLU A 37 7.42 9.63 10.13
CA GLU A 37 8.50 10.41 9.49
C GLU A 37 9.68 10.52 10.45
N GLY A 38 10.70 9.66 10.27
CA GLY A 38 11.88 9.57 11.13
C GLY A 38 12.39 8.14 11.39
N GLU A 39 11.62 7.10 11.07
CA GLU A 39 12.03 5.69 11.30
C GLU A 39 12.94 5.12 10.20
N LEU A 40 13.09 5.82 9.07
CA LEU A 40 14.05 5.50 8.01
C LEU A 40 15.34 6.30 8.22
N GLY A 41 16.08 5.96 9.28
CA GLY A 41 17.44 6.43 9.52
C GLY A 41 18.47 5.68 8.68
#